data_AF-A0A9N8ED22-F1
#
_entry.id   AF-A0A9N8ED22-F1
#
_cell.length_a   1.000
_cell.length_b   1.000
_cell.length_c   1.000
_cell.angle_alpha   90.00
_cell.angle_beta   90.00
_cell.angle_gamma   90.00
#
_symmetry.space_group_name_H-M   'P 1'
#
loop_
_entity.id
_entity.type
_entity.pdbx_description
1 polymer ?
#
loop_
_entity_poly.entity_id
_entity_poly.type
_entity_poly.pdbx_seq_one_letter_code
_entity_poly.pdbx_strand_id
1 'polypeptide(L)'
;MTTPKSEVKLRRMSIEGYLRIQQLFPKVHEDLPKLLWLISRGDSEETKTALAGLNTLLEKESEGDETTLALYRVCGHATITKAMRLYSDNVTVQLTSLQALDHLANHQRCKKIAFDEYTYMRTSLVALGAIDLALTAATSLANFSNVAVRALSLVEKLMDVYTFEELFHLKIMETTATIMKNYQSSGNVQSRGCDIFHKATKKCSGPNRTMFEGIQTVSLLGAVMERFKDEKVYTKADNVLQGILSIKSNKRKRNSL
;
A
#
# COMPACT_ATOMS: atom_id res chain seq x y z
N MET A 1 23.02 -28.16 -14.48
CA MET A 1 22.59 -26.78 -14.15
C MET A 1 22.09 -26.75 -12.72
N THR A 2 22.90 -26.23 -11.81
CA THR A 2 22.57 -26.11 -10.38
C THR A 2 21.70 -24.88 -10.18
N THR A 3 20.43 -25.07 -9.81
CA THR A 3 19.60 -23.97 -9.31
C THR A 3 20.33 -23.27 -8.15
N PRO A 4 20.46 -21.93 -8.14
CA PRO A 4 21.15 -21.24 -7.08
C PRO A 4 20.52 -21.56 -5.72
N LYS A 5 21.33 -21.96 -4.74
CA LYS A 5 20.88 -22.31 -3.37
C LYS A 5 20.05 -21.19 -2.71
N SER A 6 20.11 -19.95 -3.21
CA SER A 6 19.29 -18.81 -2.79
C SER A 6 17.81 -18.91 -3.21
N GLU A 7 17.50 -19.45 -4.40
CA GLU A 7 16.12 -19.66 -4.85
C GLU A 7 15.41 -20.76 -4.05
N VAL A 8 16.15 -21.79 -3.64
CA VAL A 8 15.62 -22.88 -2.78
C VAL A 8 15.31 -22.36 -1.37
N LYS A 9 16.05 -21.37 -0.89
CA LYS A 9 15.84 -20.74 0.43
C LYS A 9 14.58 -19.86 0.45
N LEU A 10 14.31 -19.12 -0.63
CA LEU A 10 13.07 -18.36 -0.83
C LEU A 10 11.83 -19.27 -0.99
N ARG A 11 11.98 -20.42 -1.67
CA ARG A 11 10.90 -21.44 -1.82
C ARG A 11 10.46 -22.07 -0.50
N ARG A 12 11.35 -22.23 0.49
CA ARG A 12 11.00 -22.76 1.81
C ARG A 12 10.21 -21.75 2.65
N MET A 13 10.56 -20.46 2.61
CA MET A 13 9.86 -19.45 3.43
C MET A 13 8.36 -19.29 3.11
N SER A 14 7.92 -19.45 1.86
CA SER A 14 6.50 -19.29 1.50
C SER A 14 5.65 -20.52 1.83
N ILE A 15 6.19 -21.73 1.66
CA ILE A 15 5.48 -22.99 1.94
C ILE A 15 5.55 -23.32 3.43
N GLU A 16 6.70 -23.15 4.07
CA GLU A 16 6.88 -23.39 5.51
C GLU A 16 6.15 -22.31 6.33
N GLY A 17 6.08 -21.08 5.82
CA GLY A 17 5.19 -20.03 6.33
C GLY A 17 3.70 -20.40 6.18
N TYR A 18 3.27 -20.83 5.00
CA TYR A 18 1.92 -21.33 4.76
C TYR A 18 1.54 -22.51 5.67
N LEU A 19 2.42 -23.51 5.83
CA LEU A 19 2.20 -24.69 6.68
C LEU A 19 2.15 -24.33 8.17
N ARG A 20 3.03 -23.43 8.64
CA ARG A 20 2.98 -22.92 10.03
C ARG A 20 1.71 -22.12 10.28
N ILE A 21 1.24 -21.37 9.30
CA ILE A 21 -0.01 -20.61 9.40
C ILE A 21 -1.20 -21.58 9.35
N GLN A 22 -1.18 -22.63 8.52
CA GLN A 22 -2.20 -23.68 8.49
C GLN A 22 -2.31 -24.43 9.84
N GLN A 23 -1.18 -24.59 10.56
CA GLN A 23 -1.17 -25.12 11.93
C GLN A 23 -1.78 -24.15 12.96
N LEU A 24 -1.68 -22.84 12.72
CA LEU A 24 -2.29 -21.80 13.57
C LEU A 24 -3.76 -21.54 13.23
N PHE A 25 -4.23 -22.02 12.07
CA PHE A 25 -5.50 -21.66 11.46
C PHE A 25 -6.10 -22.87 10.73
N PRO A 26 -6.77 -23.79 11.46
CA PRO A 26 -7.23 -25.07 10.91
C PRO A 26 -8.39 -24.97 9.92
N LYS A 27 -9.03 -23.79 9.78
CA LYS A 27 -10.08 -23.51 8.80
C LYS A 27 -9.55 -22.54 7.75
N VAL A 28 -8.95 -23.08 6.69
CA VAL A 28 -8.56 -22.30 5.51
C VAL A 28 -9.52 -22.67 4.39
N HIS A 29 -10.09 -21.68 3.70
CA HIS A 29 -10.88 -21.96 2.50
C HIS A 29 -10.07 -22.80 1.50
N GLU A 30 -10.63 -23.92 1.05
CA GLU A 30 -9.91 -24.95 0.28
C GLU A 30 -9.32 -24.44 -1.04
N ASP A 31 -9.96 -23.45 -1.66
CA ASP A 31 -9.48 -22.83 -2.91
C ASP A 31 -8.31 -21.86 -2.73
N LEU A 32 -8.09 -21.30 -1.52
CA LEU A 32 -7.06 -20.26 -1.32
C LEU A 32 -5.65 -20.70 -1.75
N PRO A 33 -5.16 -21.91 -1.42
CA PRO A 33 -3.82 -22.35 -1.81
C PRO A 33 -3.68 -22.50 -3.34
N LYS A 34 -4.74 -23.01 -4.00
CA LYS A 34 -4.78 -23.16 -5.45
C LYS A 34 -4.75 -21.80 -6.15
N LEU A 35 -5.54 -20.84 -5.67
CA LEU A 35 -5.57 -19.47 -6.20
C LEU A 35 -4.21 -18.79 -6.04
N LEU A 36 -3.59 -18.87 -4.85
CA LEU A 36 -2.25 -18.32 -4.62
C LEU A 36 -1.18 -19.00 -5.49
N TRP A 37 -1.27 -20.31 -5.71
CA TRP A 37 -0.35 -21.03 -6.60
C TRP A 37 -0.47 -20.52 -8.04
N LEU A 38 -1.70 -20.40 -8.56
CA LEU A 38 -1.97 -19.88 -9.92
C LEU A 38 -1.50 -18.44 -10.09
N ILE A 39 -1.70 -17.56 -9.11
CA ILE A 39 -1.17 -16.19 -9.15
C ILE A 39 0.37 -16.19 -9.22
N SER A 40 1.02 -17.14 -8.56
CA SER A 40 2.49 -17.16 -8.43
C SER A 40 3.24 -17.78 -9.60
N ARG A 41 2.56 -18.61 -10.41
CA ARG A 41 3.16 -19.52 -11.40
C ARG A 41 2.33 -19.78 -12.65
N GLY A 42 1.05 -19.42 -12.66
CA GLY A 42 0.23 -19.55 -13.85
C GLY A 42 0.67 -18.57 -14.93
N ASP A 43 0.15 -18.70 -16.14
CA ASP A 43 0.32 -17.69 -17.18
C ASP A 43 -0.49 -16.41 -16.88
N SER A 44 -0.49 -15.43 -17.80
CA SER A 44 -1.20 -14.17 -17.57
C SER A 44 -2.72 -14.34 -17.45
N GLU A 45 -3.34 -15.28 -18.16
CA GLU A 45 -4.79 -15.51 -18.12
C GLU A 45 -5.18 -16.34 -16.88
N GLU A 46 -4.37 -17.32 -16.52
CA GLU A 46 -4.50 -18.07 -15.27
C GLU A 46 -4.35 -17.14 -14.06
N THR A 47 -3.39 -16.22 -14.09
CA THR A 47 -3.17 -15.21 -13.05
C THR A 47 -4.38 -14.28 -12.93
N LYS A 48 -4.92 -13.78 -14.05
CA LYS A 48 -6.13 -12.92 -14.03
C LYS A 48 -7.33 -13.67 -13.43
N THR A 49 -7.56 -14.90 -13.88
CA THR A 49 -8.68 -15.73 -13.41
C THR A 49 -8.54 -16.04 -11.92
N ALA A 50 -7.33 -16.36 -11.46
CA ALA A 50 -7.05 -16.61 -10.05
C ALA A 50 -7.20 -15.35 -9.19
N LEU A 51 -6.80 -14.17 -9.68
CA LEU A 51 -7.05 -12.89 -8.99
C LEU A 51 -8.54 -12.57 -8.89
N ALA A 52 -9.34 -12.85 -9.93
CA ALA A 52 -10.79 -12.65 -9.90
C ALA A 52 -11.50 -13.63 -8.95
N GLY A 53 -11.08 -14.91 -8.97
CA GLY A 53 -11.57 -15.91 -8.02
C GLY A 53 -11.23 -15.56 -6.58
N LEU A 54 -10.02 -15.04 -6.35
CA LEU A 54 -9.60 -14.52 -5.06
C LEU A 54 -10.44 -13.31 -4.61
N ASN A 55 -10.74 -12.35 -5.49
CA ASN A 55 -11.64 -11.24 -5.15
C ASN A 55 -13.02 -11.75 -4.70
N THR A 56 -13.58 -12.69 -5.44
CA THR A 56 -14.88 -13.30 -5.11
C THR A 56 -14.85 -13.99 -3.75
N LEU A 57 -13.76 -14.71 -3.45
CA LEU A 57 -13.55 -15.36 -2.17
C LEU A 57 -13.47 -14.34 -1.03
N LEU A 58 -12.75 -13.23 -1.22
CA LEU A 58 -12.63 -12.17 -0.22
C LEU A 58 -13.93 -11.39 0.00
N GLU A 59 -14.73 -11.20 -1.05
CA GLU A 59 -16.07 -10.61 -0.95
C GLU A 59 -17.01 -11.51 -0.16
N LYS A 60 -17.02 -12.83 -0.42
CA LYS A 60 -17.87 -13.81 0.29
C LYS A 60 -17.47 -14.00 1.74
N GLU A 61 -16.17 -14.03 2.04
CA GLU A 61 -15.65 -14.24 3.40
C GLU A 61 -15.83 -13.02 4.31
N SER A 62 -16.26 -11.88 3.77
CA SER A 62 -16.61 -10.69 4.55
C SER A 62 -17.79 -10.87 5.52
N GLU A 63 -18.45 -12.03 5.45
CA GLU A 63 -19.63 -12.40 6.25
C GLU A 63 -19.36 -13.26 7.50
N GLY A 64 -18.13 -13.72 7.79
CA GLY A 64 -17.93 -14.44 9.06
C GLY A 64 -16.63 -15.18 9.38
N ASP A 65 -15.74 -15.48 8.44
CA ASP A 65 -14.52 -16.26 8.71
C ASP A 65 -13.26 -15.39 8.71
N GLU A 66 -12.75 -15.12 9.91
CA GLU A 66 -11.59 -14.24 10.12
C GLU A 66 -10.26 -14.90 9.71
N THR A 67 -10.28 -16.21 9.47
CA THR A 67 -9.09 -17.06 9.34
C THR A 67 -8.49 -17.01 7.95
N THR A 68 -9.29 -17.22 6.91
CA THR A 68 -8.89 -17.12 5.50
C THR A 68 -8.46 -15.69 5.18
N LEU A 69 -9.16 -14.70 5.73
CA LEU A 69 -8.80 -13.29 5.62
C LEU A 69 -7.44 -13.03 6.28
N ALA A 70 -7.15 -13.56 7.48
CA ALA A 70 -5.86 -13.44 8.14
C ALA A 70 -4.70 -14.14 7.39
N LEU A 71 -4.94 -15.29 6.79
CA LEU A 71 -3.98 -16.00 5.94
C LEU A 71 -3.63 -15.22 4.68
N TYR A 72 -4.66 -14.67 4.03
CA TYR A 72 -4.48 -13.81 2.87
C TYR A 72 -3.72 -12.52 3.23
N ARG A 73 -4.03 -11.94 4.40
CA ARG A 73 -3.35 -10.78 4.98
C ARG A 73 -1.84 -11.03 5.20
N VAL A 74 -1.45 -12.22 5.64
CA VAL A 74 -0.04 -12.53 5.97
C VAL A 74 0.78 -13.03 4.77
N CYS A 75 0.19 -13.80 3.83
CA CYS A 75 0.94 -14.46 2.75
C CYS A 75 0.50 -14.09 1.33
N GLY A 76 -0.73 -13.59 1.14
CA GLY A 76 -1.28 -13.30 -0.19
C GLY A 76 -0.59 -12.12 -0.87
N HIS A 77 -0.21 -11.09 -0.10
CA HIS A 77 0.38 -9.88 -0.65
C HIS A 77 1.70 -10.16 -1.39
N ALA A 78 2.62 -10.95 -0.83
CA ALA A 78 3.92 -11.23 -1.45
C ALA A 78 3.78 -11.96 -2.79
N THR A 79 2.80 -12.87 -2.88
CA THR A 79 2.46 -13.60 -4.11
C THR A 79 1.90 -12.66 -5.18
N ILE A 80 1.01 -11.75 -4.79
CA ILE A 80 0.46 -10.74 -5.70
C ILE A 80 1.54 -9.75 -6.14
N THR A 81 2.44 -9.33 -5.24
CA THR A 81 3.53 -8.41 -5.59
C THR A 81 4.45 -9.05 -6.60
N LYS A 82 4.76 -10.33 -6.41
CA LYS A 82 5.55 -11.11 -7.37
C LYS A 82 4.85 -11.19 -8.72
N ALA A 83 3.55 -11.48 -8.75
CA ALA A 83 2.77 -11.53 -9.99
C ALA A 83 2.73 -10.18 -10.71
N MET A 84 2.53 -9.08 -9.98
CA MET A 84 2.55 -7.72 -10.54
C MET A 84 3.92 -7.35 -11.10
N ARG A 85 5.02 -7.79 -10.46
CA ARG A 85 6.37 -7.61 -11.01
C ARG A 85 6.60 -8.45 -12.27
N LEU A 86 6.09 -9.68 -12.30
CA LEU A 86 6.22 -10.59 -13.44
C LEU A 86 5.42 -10.10 -14.65
N TYR A 87 4.22 -9.56 -14.43
CA TYR A 87 3.31 -9.03 -15.45
C TYR A 87 3.22 -7.50 -15.40
N SER A 88 4.38 -6.85 -15.28
CA SER A 88 4.49 -5.40 -15.07
C SER A 88 3.82 -4.55 -16.17
N ASP A 89 3.72 -5.09 -17.38
CA ASP A 89 3.12 -4.48 -18.58
C ASP A 89 1.62 -4.80 -18.74
N ASN A 90 1.07 -5.73 -17.94
CA ASN A 90 -0.32 -6.16 -18.06
C ASN A 90 -1.26 -5.35 -17.17
N VAL A 91 -1.87 -4.29 -17.73
CA VAL A 91 -2.80 -3.38 -17.03
C VAL A 91 -3.92 -4.10 -16.30
N THR A 92 -4.46 -5.17 -16.88
CA THR A 92 -5.55 -5.94 -16.25
C THR A 92 -5.05 -6.63 -14.98
N VAL A 93 -3.88 -7.29 -15.03
CA VAL A 93 -3.28 -7.93 -13.84
C VAL A 93 -3.01 -6.88 -12.75
N GLN A 94 -2.48 -5.71 -13.10
CA GLN A 94 -2.22 -4.64 -12.14
C GLN A 94 -3.52 -4.14 -11.47
N LEU A 95 -4.57 -3.87 -12.26
CA LEU A 95 -5.85 -3.38 -11.75
C LEU A 95 -6.59 -4.41 -10.89
N THR A 96 -6.65 -5.68 -11.32
CA THR A 96 -7.31 -6.74 -10.55
C THR A 96 -6.56 -7.04 -9.26
N SER A 97 -5.22 -6.95 -9.28
CA SER A 97 -4.39 -7.06 -8.07
C SER A 97 -4.66 -5.92 -7.09
N LEU A 98 -4.76 -4.67 -7.56
CA LEU A 98 -5.13 -3.53 -6.72
C LEU A 98 -6.54 -3.66 -6.14
N GLN A 99 -7.48 -4.24 -6.89
CA GLN A 99 -8.83 -4.50 -6.39
C GLN A 99 -8.85 -5.52 -5.24
N ALA A 100 -8.07 -6.60 -5.33
CA ALA A 100 -7.97 -7.60 -4.26
C ALA A 100 -7.50 -6.99 -2.93
N LEU A 101 -6.58 -6.03 -3.02
CA LEU A 101 -6.08 -5.30 -1.87
C LEU A 101 -7.07 -4.26 -1.34
N ASP A 102 -7.87 -3.68 -2.23
CA ASP A 102 -8.92 -2.76 -1.81
C ASP A 102 -9.96 -3.49 -0.93
N HIS A 103 -10.32 -4.74 -1.28
CA HIS A 103 -11.18 -5.57 -0.42
C HIS A 103 -10.52 -5.86 0.94
N LEU A 104 -9.21 -6.12 0.99
CA LEU A 104 -8.48 -6.29 2.24
C LEU A 104 -8.46 -5.04 3.12
N ALA A 105 -8.16 -3.89 2.52
CA ALA A 105 -8.04 -2.63 3.24
C ALA A 105 -9.40 -2.11 3.75
N ASN A 106 -10.49 -2.40 3.02
CA ASN A 106 -11.84 -1.93 3.37
C ASN A 106 -12.62 -2.86 4.31
N HIS A 107 -12.11 -4.04 4.63
CA HIS A 107 -12.83 -4.98 5.48
C HIS A 107 -13.08 -4.35 6.87
N GLN A 108 -14.36 -4.10 7.23
CA GLN A 108 -14.75 -3.35 8.43
C GLN A 108 -14.10 -3.85 9.74
N ARG A 109 -13.76 -5.14 9.82
CA ARG A 109 -13.06 -5.70 10.98
C ARG A 109 -11.60 -5.26 11.10
N CYS A 110 -10.91 -4.78 10.05
CA CYS A 110 -9.63 -4.07 10.21
C CYS A 110 -9.71 -2.90 11.21
N LYS A 111 -10.92 -2.33 11.42
CA LYS A 111 -11.18 -1.23 12.36
C LYS A 111 -11.65 -1.69 13.75
N LYS A 112 -11.92 -2.99 13.96
CA LYS A 112 -12.61 -3.51 15.17
C LYS A 112 -11.89 -4.66 15.90
N ILE A 113 -10.70 -5.08 15.48
CA ILE A 113 -10.05 -6.22 16.12
C ILE A 113 -9.43 -5.75 17.46
N ALA A 114 -9.80 -6.45 18.52
CA ALA A 114 -9.38 -6.19 19.89
C ALA A 114 -7.84 -6.19 20.03
N PHE A 115 -7.34 -5.34 20.93
CA PHE A 115 -5.92 -5.11 21.19
C PHE A 115 -5.22 -6.35 21.81
N ASP A 116 -4.84 -7.31 20.98
CA ASP A 116 -3.74 -8.23 21.28
C ASP A 116 -2.50 -7.92 20.42
N GLU A 117 -1.32 -8.28 20.92
CA GLU A 117 -0.02 -7.98 20.28
C GLU A 117 0.10 -8.58 18.86
N TYR A 118 -0.59 -9.70 18.61
CA TYR A 118 -0.60 -10.38 17.31
C TYR A 118 -1.45 -9.65 16.28
N THR A 119 -2.50 -8.96 16.70
CA THR A 119 -3.39 -8.16 15.85
C THR A 119 -2.67 -6.95 15.27
N TYR A 120 -1.85 -6.27 16.09
CA TYR A 120 -1.05 -5.13 15.64
C TYR A 120 -0.05 -5.52 14.54
N MET A 121 0.68 -6.63 14.74
CA MET A 121 1.63 -7.15 13.76
C MET A 121 0.92 -7.52 12.44
N ARG A 122 -0.22 -8.21 12.50
CA ARG A 122 -0.99 -8.62 11.31
C ARG A 122 -1.50 -7.43 10.52
N THR A 123 -2.06 -6.43 11.20
CA THR A 123 -2.64 -5.24 10.57
C THR A 123 -1.52 -4.42 9.91
N SER A 124 -0.37 -4.29 10.58
CA SER A 124 0.83 -3.64 10.01
C SER A 124 1.37 -4.34 8.75
N LEU A 125 1.43 -5.68 8.73
CA LEU A 125 1.89 -6.45 7.56
C LEU A 125 0.98 -6.26 6.33
N VAL A 126 -0.33 -6.11 6.55
CA VAL A 126 -1.30 -5.86 5.48
C VAL A 126 -1.11 -4.47 4.89
N ALA A 127 -0.94 -3.48 5.75
CA ALA A 127 -0.67 -2.12 5.30
C ALA A 127 0.63 -2.05 4.52
N LEU A 128 1.70 -2.68 5.00
CA LEU A 128 2.97 -2.79 4.28
C LEU A 128 2.79 -3.43 2.90
N GLY A 129 2.10 -4.58 2.83
CA GLY A 129 1.82 -5.26 1.57
C GLY A 129 1.01 -4.41 0.60
N ALA A 130 -0.04 -3.74 1.08
CA ALA A 130 -0.89 -2.86 0.29
C ALA A 130 -0.10 -1.65 -0.28
N ILE A 131 0.84 -1.10 0.49
CA ILE A 131 1.70 0.01 0.07
C ILE A 131 2.74 -0.45 -0.96
N ASP A 132 3.41 -1.58 -0.73
CA ASP A 132 4.37 -2.16 -1.67
C ASP A 132 3.71 -2.45 -3.02
N LEU A 133 2.46 -2.91 -2.99
CA LEU A 133 1.67 -3.21 -4.18
C LEU A 133 1.19 -1.95 -4.89
N ALA A 134 0.69 -0.96 -4.14
CA ALA A 134 0.34 0.36 -4.67
C ALA A 134 1.55 0.99 -5.39
N LEU A 135 2.73 0.93 -4.77
CA LEU A 135 3.97 1.42 -5.35
C LEU A 135 4.38 0.61 -6.59
N THR A 136 4.32 -0.72 -6.52
CA THR A 136 4.65 -1.59 -7.66
C THR A 136 3.74 -1.32 -8.85
N ALA A 137 2.42 -1.25 -8.64
CA ALA A 137 1.44 -0.97 -9.70
C ALA A 137 1.73 0.37 -10.40
N ALA A 138 1.94 1.41 -9.59
CA ALA A 138 2.14 2.76 -10.08
C ALA A 138 3.49 2.92 -10.80
N THR A 139 4.54 2.23 -10.35
CA THR A 139 5.87 2.30 -10.97
C THR A 139 5.98 1.45 -12.24
N SER A 140 5.31 0.29 -12.29
CA SER A 140 5.33 -0.61 -13.45
C SER A 140 4.57 -0.07 -14.67
N LEU A 141 3.58 0.81 -14.46
CA LEU A 141 2.71 1.31 -15.52
C LEU A 141 2.66 2.85 -15.60
N ALA A 142 3.82 3.51 -15.65
CA ALA A 142 3.96 4.99 -15.61
C ALA A 142 3.06 5.79 -16.59
N ASN A 143 2.54 5.17 -17.64
CA ASN A 143 1.64 5.80 -18.62
C ASN A 143 0.14 5.69 -18.26
N PHE A 144 -0.22 4.90 -17.25
CA PHE A 144 -1.60 4.60 -16.89
C PHE A 144 -1.99 5.30 -15.59
N SER A 145 -2.31 6.59 -15.69
CA SER A 145 -2.63 7.44 -14.52
C SER A 145 -3.79 6.91 -13.67
N ASN A 146 -4.72 6.15 -14.25
CA ASN A 146 -5.81 5.48 -13.51
C ASN A 146 -5.29 4.45 -12.50
N VAL A 147 -4.20 3.74 -12.80
CA VAL A 147 -3.55 2.79 -11.89
C VAL A 147 -2.95 3.55 -10.70
N ALA A 148 -2.26 4.67 -10.97
CA ALA A 148 -1.70 5.53 -9.93
C ALA A 148 -2.78 6.16 -9.03
N VAL A 149 -3.89 6.62 -9.60
CA VAL A 149 -5.03 7.15 -8.83
C VAL A 149 -5.62 6.09 -7.91
N ARG A 150 -5.75 4.84 -8.37
CA ARG A 150 -6.26 3.74 -7.55
C ARG A 150 -5.27 3.35 -6.46
N ALA A 151 -3.97 3.31 -6.76
CA ALA A 151 -2.91 3.11 -5.79
C ALA A 151 -2.92 4.19 -4.69
N LEU A 152 -3.04 5.47 -5.04
CA LEU A 152 -3.16 6.56 -4.06
C LEU A 152 -4.47 6.48 -3.27
N SER A 153 -5.57 6.04 -3.87
CA SER A 153 -6.83 5.83 -3.15
C SER A 153 -6.70 4.76 -2.07
N LEU A 154 -5.93 3.70 -2.33
CA LEU A 154 -5.61 2.66 -1.34
C LEU A 154 -4.77 3.24 -0.19
N VAL A 155 -3.73 4.02 -0.51
CA VAL A 155 -2.89 4.71 0.48
C VAL A 155 -3.74 5.64 1.38
N GLU A 156 -4.63 6.41 0.77
CA GLU A 156 -5.53 7.32 1.49
C GLU A 156 -6.48 6.57 2.43
N LYS A 157 -7.00 5.41 2.02
CA LYS A 157 -7.85 4.56 2.87
C LYS A 157 -7.08 3.99 4.06
N LEU A 158 -5.83 3.56 3.86
CA LEU A 158 -4.98 3.12 4.97
C LEU A 158 -4.78 4.27 5.96
N MET A 159 -4.58 5.50 5.49
CA MET A 159 -4.48 6.64 6.39
C MET A 159 -5.70 6.84 7.29
N ASP A 160 -6.91 6.40 6.92
CA ASP A 160 -8.09 6.52 7.77
C ASP A 160 -8.16 5.43 8.86
N VAL A 161 -7.37 4.36 8.73
CA VAL A 161 -7.37 3.21 9.66
C VAL A 161 -6.24 3.31 10.67
N TYR A 162 -5.04 3.71 10.25
CA TYR A 162 -3.84 3.67 11.09
C TYR A 162 -3.59 4.99 11.85
N THR A 163 -2.93 4.86 13.00
CA THR A 163 -2.41 5.99 13.76
C THR A 163 -1.25 6.66 13.02
N PHE A 164 -0.91 7.87 13.43
CA PHE A 164 0.15 8.64 12.79
C PHE A 164 1.53 7.95 12.89
N GLU A 165 1.84 7.35 14.04
CA GLU A 165 3.11 6.65 14.28
C GLU A 165 3.25 5.40 13.41
N GLU A 166 2.17 4.64 13.25
CA GLU A 166 2.11 3.49 12.35
C GLU A 166 2.35 3.91 10.89
N LEU A 167 1.70 4.99 10.43
CA LEU A 167 1.86 5.51 9.07
C LEU A 167 3.30 5.96 8.75
N PHE A 168 4.05 6.41 9.76
CA PHE A 168 5.47 6.77 9.60
C PHE A 168 6.33 5.55 9.26
N HIS A 169 6.15 4.43 9.96
CA HIS A 169 6.86 3.17 9.69
C HIS A 169 6.48 2.56 8.33
N LEU A 170 5.25 2.79 7.91
CA LEU A 170 4.71 2.34 6.63
C LEU A 170 5.24 3.11 5.41
N LYS A 171 6.09 4.15 5.60
CA LYS A 171 6.66 4.97 4.51
C LYS A 171 5.61 5.58 3.56
N ILE A 172 4.39 5.81 4.06
CA ILE A 172 3.24 6.32 3.29
C ILE A 172 3.60 7.60 2.52
N MET A 173 4.40 8.48 3.13
CA MET A 173 4.80 9.73 2.50
C MET A 173 5.83 9.55 1.39
N GLU A 174 6.78 8.65 1.56
CA GLU A 174 7.77 8.30 0.53
C GLU A 174 7.08 7.65 -0.68
N THR A 175 6.14 6.73 -0.43
CA THR A 175 5.32 6.10 -1.47
C THR A 175 4.49 7.14 -2.25
N THR A 176 3.80 8.03 -1.54
CA THR A 176 2.98 9.09 -2.15
C THR A 176 3.83 10.02 -3.01
N ALA A 177 4.96 10.49 -2.48
CA ALA A 177 5.89 11.35 -3.21
C ALA A 177 6.45 10.64 -4.47
N THR A 178 6.78 9.36 -4.37
CA THR A 178 7.30 8.57 -5.50
C THR A 178 6.27 8.44 -6.61
N ILE A 179 5.01 8.12 -6.27
CA ILE A 179 3.93 8.05 -7.25
C ILE A 179 3.70 9.42 -7.91
N MET A 180 3.65 10.51 -7.14
CA MET A 180 3.50 11.86 -7.70
C MET A 180 4.66 12.22 -8.65
N LYS A 181 5.91 11.87 -8.30
CA LYS A 181 7.09 12.12 -9.14
C LYS A 181 7.09 11.35 -10.45
N ASN A 182 6.47 10.16 -10.49
CA ASN A 182 6.38 9.36 -11.71
C ASN A 182 5.25 9.81 -12.65
N TYR A 183 4.26 10.54 -12.14
CA TYR A 183 3.08 11.00 -12.90
C TYR A 183 2.94 12.53 -12.86
N GLN A 184 4.02 13.25 -13.14
CA GLN A 184 4.11 14.71 -12.97
C GLN A 184 3.08 15.48 -13.80
N SER A 185 2.68 14.96 -14.96
CA SER A 185 1.71 15.59 -15.86
C SER A 185 0.24 15.33 -15.49
N SER A 186 -0.04 14.42 -14.55
CA SER A 186 -1.41 14.05 -14.22
C SER A 186 -1.98 14.87 -13.07
N GLY A 187 -2.84 15.85 -13.37
CA GLY A 187 -3.51 16.67 -12.37
C GLY A 187 -4.31 15.85 -11.34
N ASN A 188 -4.90 14.72 -11.76
CA ASN A 188 -5.61 13.81 -10.86
C ASN A 188 -4.69 13.13 -9.83
N VAL A 189 -3.53 12.65 -10.28
CA VAL A 189 -2.53 12.03 -9.40
C VAL A 189 -1.96 13.07 -8.44
N GLN A 190 -1.62 14.26 -8.93
CA GLN A 190 -1.12 15.34 -8.09
C GLN A 190 -2.15 15.80 -7.05
N SER A 191 -3.42 15.97 -7.46
CA SER A 191 -4.52 16.32 -6.55
C SER A 191 -4.66 15.29 -5.42
N ARG A 192 -4.73 14.00 -5.75
CA ARG A 192 -4.86 12.91 -4.76
C ARG A 192 -3.66 12.89 -3.81
N GLY A 193 -2.45 13.04 -4.34
CA GLY A 193 -1.24 13.10 -3.52
C GLY A 193 -1.24 14.28 -2.55
N CYS A 194 -1.72 15.45 -2.99
CA CYS A 194 -1.91 16.61 -2.10
C CYS A 194 -2.95 16.33 -1.00
N ASP A 195 -4.06 15.66 -1.29
CA ASP A 195 -5.07 15.30 -0.28
C ASP A 195 -4.46 14.39 0.81
N ILE A 196 -3.63 13.42 0.43
CA ILE A 196 -2.91 12.52 1.35
C ILE A 196 -1.92 13.31 2.22
N PHE A 197 -1.08 14.16 1.63
CA PHE A 197 -0.17 15.01 2.42
C PHE A 197 -0.94 15.94 3.36
N HIS A 198 -2.07 16.51 2.92
CA HIS A 198 -2.90 17.37 3.74
C HIS A 198 -3.48 16.60 4.94
N LYS A 199 -4.03 15.39 4.72
CA LYS A 199 -4.45 14.50 5.81
C LYS A 199 -3.31 14.23 6.79
N ALA A 200 -2.09 14.02 6.30
CA ALA A 200 -0.93 13.79 7.16
C ALA A 200 -0.63 15.01 8.05
N THR A 201 -0.66 16.23 7.51
CA THR A 201 -0.45 17.46 8.30
C THR A 201 -1.45 17.61 9.45
N LYS A 202 -2.69 17.13 9.29
CA LYS A 202 -3.74 17.16 10.33
C LYS A 202 -3.59 16.07 11.40
N LYS A 203 -2.98 14.94 11.05
CA LYS A 203 -2.74 13.82 11.98
C LYS A 203 -1.48 14.01 12.84
N CYS A 204 -0.61 14.95 12.51
CA CYS A 204 0.58 15.27 13.28
C CYS A 204 0.24 15.92 14.64
N SER A 205 0.16 15.12 15.71
CA SER A 205 0.13 15.64 17.09
C SER A 205 1.55 15.76 17.67
N GLY A 206 2.43 16.56 17.05
CA GLY A 206 3.80 16.75 17.55
C GLY A 206 4.79 17.34 16.53
N PRO A 207 6.04 17.64 16.95
CA PRO A 207 7.07 18.23 16.11
C PRO A 207 7.69 17.18 15.18
N ASN A 208 6.93 16.72 14.17
CA ASN A 208 7.41 15.73 13.20
C ASN A 208 7.37 16.27 11.76
N ARG A 209 7.80 17.52 11.57
CA ARG A 209 8.03 18.11 10.24
C ARG A 209 9.09 17.32 9.44
N THR A 210 9.96 16.58 10.13
CA THR A 210 11.00 15.71 9.57
C THR A 210 10.49 14.69 8.56
N MET A 211 9.25 14.22 8.69
CA MET A 211 8.66 13.28 7.71
C MET A 211 8.46 13.90 6.32
N PHE A 212 8.24 15.21 6.25
CA PHE A 212 8.08 15.96 4.99
C PHE A 212 9.44 16.45 4.46
N GLU A 213 10.37 16.75 5.37
CA GLU A 213 11.73 17.21 5.03
C GLU A 213 12.56 16.09 4.40
N GLY A 214 12.54 14.88 4.98
CA GLY A 214 13.34 13.74 4.51
C GLY A 214 13.03 13.28 3.09
N ILE A 215 11.81 13.54 2.60
CA ILE A 215 11.36 13.16 1.26
C ILE A 215 11.28 14.36 0.29
N GLN A 216 11.72 15.55 0.73
CA GLN A 216 11.67 16.80 -0.04
C GLN A 216 10.25 17.20 -0.48
N THR A 217 9.23 17.02 0.37
CA THR A 217 7.83 17.31 0.03
C THR A 217 7.64 18.77 -0.39
N VAL A 218 8.33 19.71 0.26
CA VAL A 218 8.22 21.15 -0.08
C VAL A 218 8.65 21.43 -1.52
N SER A 219 9.78 20.88 -1.96
CA SER A 219 10.25 21.03 -3.34
C SER A 219 9.29 20.38 -4.33
N LEU A 220 8.73 19.21 -3.99
CA LEU A 220 7.72 18.55 -4.80
C LEU A 220 6.46 19.41 -4.95
N LEU A 221 5.94 19.98 -3.85
CA LEU A 221 4.77 20.86 -3.89
C LEU A 221 5.03 22.13 -4.71
N GLY A 222 6.23 22.72 -4.58
CA GLY A 222 6.64 23.85 -5.41
C GLY A 222 6.56 23.52 -6.91
N ALA A 223 7.13 22.38 -7.32
CA ALA A 223 7.07 21.93 -8.72
C ALA A 223 5.63 21.64 -9.20
N VAL A 224 4.75 21.15 -8.31
CA VAL A 224 3.32 20.99 -8.62
C VAL A 224 2.64 22.33 -8.83
N MET A 225 2.88 23.31 -7.94
CA MET A 225 2.32 24.65 -8.03
C MET A 225 2.77 25.40 -9.29
N GLU A 226 4.04 25.26 -9.68
CA GLU A 226 4.56 25.85 -10.92
C GLU A 226 3.90 25.25 -12.16
N ARG A 227 3.72 23.92 -12.17
CA ARG A 227 3.20 23.18 -13.32
C ARG A 227 1.70 23.38 -13.54
N PHE A 228 0.91 23.34 -12.48
CA PHE A 228 -0.56 23.41 -12.53
C PHE A 228 -1.06 24.80 -12.13
N LYS A 229 -0.32 25.84 -12.53
CA LYS A 229 -0.68 27.25 -12.32
C LYS A 229 -2.08 27.46 -12.88
N ASP A 230 -2.97 28.02 -12.06
CA ASP A 230 -4.39 28.30 -12.36
C ASP A 230 -5.37 27.11 -12.26
N GLU A 231 -4.92 25.93 -11.80
CA GLU A 231 -5.80 24.78 -11.55
C GLU A 231 -6.10 24.54 -10.06
N LYS A 232 -7.16 23.78 -9.77
CA LYS A 232 -7.50 23.35 -8.39
C LYS A 232 -6.35 22.62 -7.68
N VAL A 233 -5.49 21.96 -8.45
CA VAL A 233 -4.30 21.26 -7.95
C VAL A 233 -3.35 22.24 -7.25
N TYR A 234 -3.20 23.46 -7.77
CA TYR A 234 -2.42 24.52 -7.15
C TYR A 234 -2.91 24.81 -5.73
N THR A 235 -4.20 25.10 -5.57
CA THR A 235 -4.78 25.43 -4.26
C THR A 235 -4.61 24.30 -3.26
N LYS A 236 -4.71 23.04 -3.71
CA LYS A 236 -4.45 21.88 -2.85
C LYS A 236 -2.98 21.82 -2.42
N ALA A 237 -2.04 22.02 -3.34
CA ALA A 237 -0.62 22.01 -3.02
C ALA A 237 -0.23 23.14 -2.06
N ASP A 238 -0.78 24.35 -2.25
CA ASP A 238 -0.56 25.48 -1.33
C ASP A 238 -1.12 25.18 0.06
N ASN A 239 -2.35 24.66 0.17
CA ASN A 239 -2.93 24.28 1.46
C ASN A 239 -2.09 23.24 2.21
N VAL A 240 -1.48 22.29 1.49
CA VAL A 240 -0.53 21.34 2.08
C VAL A 240 0.72 22.06 2.58
N LEU A 241 1.29 22.94 1.76
CA LEU A 241 2.49 23.70 2.10
C LEU A 241 2.27 24.54 3.36
N GLN A 242 1.17 25.29 3.43
CA GLN A 242 0.80 26.05 4.64
C GLN A 242 0.62 25.12 5.84
N GLY A 243 -0.02 23.96 5.64
CA GLY A 243 -0.14 22.92 6.67
C GLY A 243 1.23 22.47 7.21
N ILE A 244 2.18 22.13 6.35
CA ILE A 244 3.54 21.72 6.73
C ILE A 244 4.27 22.86 7.46
N LEU A 245 4.15 24.10 6.97
CA LEU A 245 4.81 25.27 7.56
C LEU A 245 4.28 25.60 8.94
N SER A 246 3.00 25.31 9.22
CA SER A 246 2.37 25.51 10.52
C SER A 246 2.84 24.51 11.61
N ILE A 247 3.45 23.39 11.22
CA ILE A 247 4.00 22.40 12.16
C ILE A 247 5.24 22.99 12.85
N LYS A 248 5.18 23.12 14.19
CA LYS A 248 6.29 23.65 14.99
C LYS A 248 7.58 22.86 14.73
N SER A 249 8.61 23.57 14.26
CA SER A 249 9.96 23.05 14.06
C SER A 249 10.66 22.81 15.41
N ASN A 250 11.32 21.66 15.57
CA ASN A 250 12.11 21.33 16.76
C ASN A 250 13.47 22.07 16.85
N LYS A 251 13.69 23.13 16.05
CA LYS A 251 14.90 23.96 16.15
C LYS A 251 14.86 24.93 17.34
N ARG A 252 14.65 24.44 18.57
CA ARG A 252 15.05 25.14 19.81
C ARG A 252 15.40 24.15 20.92
N LYS A 253 16.70 23.80 21.00
CA LYS A 253 17.55 23.62 22.19
C LYS A 253 18.81 22.81 21.85
N ARG A 254 19.67 23.37 21.00
CA ARG A 254 21.12 23.07 20.98
C ARG A 254 21.80 24.43 20.97
N ASN A 255 21.94 25.02 22.16
CA ASN A 255 22.81 26.15 22.54
C ASN A 255 22.31 26.75 23.86
N SER A 256 22.26 25.93 24.90
CA SER A 256 22.24 26.37 26.29
C SER A 256 22.58 25.17 27.17
N LEU A 257 23.86 24.83 27.22
CA LEU A 257 24.60 24.21 28.32
C LEU A 257 26.08 24.19 27.92
#